data_AF-B7B8Z4-F1
#
_entry.id   AF-B7B8Z4-F1
#
_cell.length_a   1.000
_cell.length_b   1.000
_cell.length_c   1.000
_cell.angle_alpha   90.00
_cell.angle_beta   90.00
_cell.angle_gamma   90.00
#
_symmetry.space_group_name_H-M   'P 1'
#
loop_
_entity.id
_entity.type
_entity.pdbx_description
1 polymer ?
#
loop_
_entity_poly.entity_id
_entity_poly.type
_entity_poly.pdbx_seq_one_letter_code
_entity_poly.pdbx_strand_id
1 'polypeptide(L)'
;MKKRMLSMAVMAAAFLCFGSDASAQKTTKLFNGKDLAGWNFVVDKNSVPAEQVYSVKDGVINIAGQPFGYMYTKEKYGNYKLHVEWRW
;
A
#
# COMPACT_ATOMS: atom_id res chain seq x y z
N MET A 1 -50.27 -22.24 8.54
CA MET A 1 -49.59 -21.16 7.78
C MET A 1 -48.58 -20.40 8.62
N LYS A 2 -48.94 -19.91 9.82
CA LYS A 2 -48.05 -19.14 10.73
C LYS A 2 -46.75 -19.85 11.15
N LYS A 3 -46.77 -21.16 11.40
CA LYS A 3 -45.56 -21.96 11.75
C LYS A 3 -44.56 -22.11 10.58
N ARG A 4 -45.05 -22.18 9.33
CA ARG A 4 -44.20 -22.27 8.13
C ARG A 4 -43.51 -20.94 7.82
N MET A 5 -44.18 -19.81 8.09
CA MET A 5 -43.60 -18.47 7.97
C MET A 5 -42.50 -18.22 9.01
N LEU A 6 -42.66 -18.75 10.22
CA LEU A 6 -41.64 -18.64 11.27
C LEU A 6 -40.37 -19.43 10.91
N SER A 7 -40.50 -20.64 10.36
CA SER A 7 -39.36 -21.45 9.90
C SER A 7 -38.60 -20.82 8.73
N MET A 8 -39.31 -20.13 7.82
CA MET A 8 -38.69 -19.46 6.66
C MET A 8 -37.91 -18.21 7.08
N ALA A 9 -38.38 -17.48 8.10
CA ALA A 9 -37.68 -16.34 8.69
C ALA A 9 -36.39 -16.75 9.43
N VAL A 10 -36.40 -17.89 10.14
CA VAL A 10 -35.19 -18.43 10.80
C VAL A 10 -34.13 -18.86 9.79
N MET A 11 -34.53 -19.43 8.65
CA MET A 11 -33.61 -19.87 7.61
C MET A 11 -32.97 -18.68 6.85
N ALA A 12 -33.69 -17.57 6.70
CA ALA A 12 -33.15 -16.32 6.15
C ALA A 12 -32.17 -15.62 7.11
N ALA A 13 -32.44 -15.65 8.42
CA ALA A 13 -31.54 -15.11 9.44
C ALA A 13 -30.22 -15.90 9.51
N ALA A 14 -30.26 -17.23 9.29
CA ALA A 14 -29.06 -18.07 9.27
C ALA A 14 -28.13 -17.74 8.09
N PHE A 15 -28.65 -17.35 6.93
CA PHE A 15 -27.84 -16.93 5.77
C PHE A 15 -27.12 -15.59 5.96
N LEU A 16 -27.68 -14.69 6.79
CA LEU A 16 -27.05 -13.41 7.12
C LEU A 16 -25.88 -13.54 8.10
N CYS A 17 -25.76 -14.67 8.79
CA CYS A 17 -24.68 -14.92 9.75
C CYS A 17 -23.43 -15.59 9.13
N PHE A 18 -23.49 -15.98 7.85
CA PHE A 18 -22.33 -16.51 7.10
C PHE A 18 -21.83 -15.51 6.05
N GLY A 19 -21.97 -14.21 6.32
CA GLY A 19 -21.15 -13.21 5.65
C GLY A 19 -19.70 -13.45 6.07
N SER A 20 -18.97 -14.25 5.32
CA SER A 20 -17.53 -14.41 5.47
C SER A 20 -16.91 -13.02 5.39
N ASP A 21 -16.39 -12.54 6.52
CA ASP A 21 -15.41 -11.46 6.54
C ASP A 21 -14.21 -11.97 5.74
N ALA A 22 -14.26 -11.78 4.42
CA ALA A 22 -13.08 -11.84 3.58
C ALA A 22 -12.18 -10.72 4.09
N SER A 23 -11.33 -11.05 5.06
CA SER A 23 -10.27 -10.17 5.54
C SER A 23 -9.33 -9.96 4.35
N ALA A 24 -9.64 -8.95 3.53
CA ALA A 24 -8.70 -8.47 2.55
C ALA A 24 -7.42 -8.13 3.32
N GLN A 25 -6.30 -8.74 2.92
CA GLN A 25 -5.04 -8.52 3.60
C GLN A 25 -4.76 -7.02 3.64
N LYS A 26 -4.54 -6.48 4.85
CA LYS A 26 -4.31 -5.05 5.05
C LYS A 26 -3.12 -4.61 4.21
N THR A 27 -3.39 -3.75 3.22
CA THR A 27 -2.34 -3.15 2.37
C THR A 27 -1.90 -1.82 2.96
N THR A 28 -0.59 -1.66 3.15
CA THR A 28 0.01 -0.39 3.54
C THR A 28 0.47 0.35 2.30
N LYS A 29 -0.03 1.57 2.09
CA LYS A 29 0.45 2.45 1.02
C LYS A 29 1.80 3.06 1.43
N LEU A 30 2.88 2.63 0.80
CA LEU A 30 4.23 3.16 1.05
C LEU A 30 4.45 4.55 0.43
N PHE A 31 3.76 4.84 -0.67
CA PHE A 31 3.78 6.13 -1.34
C PHE A 31 2.39 6.77 -1.29
N ASN A 32 2.34 8.04 -0.90
CA ASN A 32 1.10 8.80 -0.73
C ASN A 32 0.63 9.49 -2.02
N GLY A 33 1.37 9.36 -3.13
CA GLY A 33 1.05 9.99 -4.42
C GLY A 33 1.43 11.46 -4.54
N LYS A 34 2.03 12.06 -3.51
CA LYS A 34 2.24 13.51 -3.40
C LYS A 34 3.69 13.88 -3.10
N ASP A 35 4.30 13.19 -2.15
CA ASP A 35 5.62 13.54 -1.64
C ASP A 35 6.37 12.30 -1.12
N LEU A 36 7.61 12.52 -0.69
CA LEU A 36 8.49 11.48 -0.19
C LEU A 36 8.66 11.52 1.34
N ALA A 37 7.69 12.06 2.09
CA ALA A 37 7.81 12.23 3.54
C ALA A 37 8.03 10.91 4.31
N GLY A 38 7.61 9.78 3.74
CA GLY A 38 7.82 8.43 4.28
C GLY A 38 9.17 7.78 3.97
N TRP A 39 10.09 8.50 3.32
CA TRP A 39 11.31 7.93 2.75
C TRP A 39 12.58 8.58 3.31
N ASN A 40 13.65 7.80 3.29
CA ASN A 40 15.03 8.24 3.52
C ASN A 40 15.85 7.99 2.24
N PHE A 41 16.96 8.71 2.10
CA PHE A 41 17.76 8.73 0.88
C PHE A 41 19.23 8.52 1.16
N VAL A 42 19.90 7.85 0.23
CA VAL A 42 21.35 7.77 0.13
C VAL A 42 21.73 8.18 -1.28
N VAL A 43 22.69 9.09 -1.36
CA VAL A 43 23.35 9.51 -2.61
C VAL A 43 24.83 9.25 -2.43
N ASP A 44 25.48 8.71 -3.46
CA ASP A 44 26.90 8.37 -3.41
C ASP A 44 27.72 9.56 -2.92
N LYS A 45 28.56 9.31 -1.90
CA LYS A 45 29.44 10.30 -1.24
C LYS A 45 28.71 11.55 -0.72
N ASN A 46 27.37 11.52 -0.59
CA ASN A 46 26.56 12.71 -0.35
C ASN A 46 26.90 13.85 -1.34
N SER A 47 27.21 13.50 -2.59
CA SER A 47 27.77 14.43 -3.58
C SER A 47 26.82 15.56 -3.97
N VAL A 48 25.51 15.31 -3.86
CA VAL A 48 24.44 16.31 -4.08
C VAL A 48 23.31 16.09 -3.07
N PRO A 49 22.48 17.11 -2.80
CA PRO A 49 21.23 16.93 -2.06
C PRO A 49 20.34 15.87 -2.71
N ALA A 50 19.65 15.09 -1.88
CA ALA A 50 18.83 13.96 -2.33
C ALA A 50 17.70 14.39 -3.26
N GLU A 51 17.18 15.61 -3.10
CA GLU A 51 16.07 16.16 -3.88
C GLU A 51 16.43 16.39 -5.35
N GLN A 52 17.74 16.44 -5.68
CA GLN A 52 18.20 16.48 -7.06
C GLN A 52 18.13 15.12 -7.75
N VAL A 53 18.15 14.02 -6.97
CA VAL A 53 18.13 12.64 -7.48
C VAL A 53 16.74 12.02 -7.36
N TYR A 54 16.04 12.27 -6.25
CA TYR A 54 14.72 11.72 -5.94
C TYR A 54 13.69 12.84 -5.84
N SER A 55 12.66 12.77 -6.68
CA SER A 55 11.57 13.74 -6.69
C SER A 55 10.22 13.06 -6.95
N VAL A 56 9.14 13.83 -6.82
CA VAL A 56 7.81 13.42 -7.27
C VAL A 56 7.43 14.29 -8.45
N LYS A 57 7.03 13.66 -9.56
CA LYS A 57 6.53 14.34 -10.75
C LYS A 57 5.31 13.62 -11.26
N ASP A 58 4.24 14.33 -11.57
CA ASP A 58 2.99 13.77 -12.10
C ASP A 58 2.43 12.61 -11.26
N GLY A 59 2.58 12.70 -9.93
CA GLY A 59 2.09 11.68 -9.00
C GLY A 59 2.89 10.38 -9.00
N VAL A 60 4.09 10.34 -9.61
CA VAL A 60 5.02 9.21 -9.56
C VAL A 60 6.35 9.61 -8.94
N ILE A 61 7.03 8.65 -8.31
CA ILE A 61 8.41 8.83 -7.86
C ILE A 61 9.31 8.84 -9.10
N ASN A 62 10.08 9.92 -9.25
CA ASN A 62 11.02 10.11 -10.35
C ASN A 62 12.45 10.05 -9.80
N ILE A 63 13.28 9.19 -10.39
CA ILE A 63 14.67 8.97 -9.99
C ILE A 63 15.58 9.34 -11.16
N ALA A 64 16.43 10.35 -10.99
CA ALA A 64 17.36 10.80 -12.02
C ALA A 64 18.46 9.76 -12.33
N GLY A 65 18.77 8.89 -11.36
CA GLY A 65 19.71 7.78 -11.50
C GLY A 65 21.19 8.17 -11.45
N GLN A 66 21.50 9.47 -11.47
CA GLN A 66 22.85 10.01 -11.34
C GLN A 66 22.83 11.28 -10.46
N PRO A 67 23.74 11.42 -9.49
CA PRO A 67 24.68 10.40 -8.98
C PRO A 67 23.96 9.16 -8.43
N PHE A 68 24.69 8.04 -8.35
CA PHE A 68 24.10 6.77 -7.91
C PHE A 68 23.61 6.84 -6.45
N GLY A 69 22.63 6.01 -6.10
CA GLY A 69 22.09 5.97 -4.75
C GLY A 69 20.90 5.01 -4.62
N TYR A 70 20.27 5.02 -3.45
CA TYR A 70 18.97 4.37 -3.23
C TYR A 70 18.09 5.16 -2.26
N MET A 71 16.79 4.85 -2.26
CA MET A 71 15.82 5.32 -1.28
C MET A 71 15.15 4.16 -0.58
N TYR A 72 14.71 4.36 0.66
CA TYR A 72 14.08 3.32 1.47
C TYR A 72 13.03 3.91 2.41
N THR A 73 12.07 3.08 2.85
CA THR A 73 11.01 3.53 3.77
C THR A 73 11.61 3.84 5.15
N LYS A 74 11.06 4.86 5.82
CA LYS A 74 11.38 5.15 7.23
C LYS A 74 10.99 4.00 8.14
N GLU A 75 9.80 3.44 7.89
CA GLU A 75 9.30 2.26 8.60
C GLU A 75 10.04 0.99 8.15
N LYS A 76 10.20 0.06 9.10
CA LYS A 76 10.82 -1.24 8.86
C LYS A 76 9.74 -2.32 8.78
N TYR A 77 9.85 -3.19 7.79
CA TYR A 77 8.96 -4.31 7.58
C TYR A 77 9.72 -5.63 7.62
N GLY A 78 9.09 -6.67 8.17
CA GLY A 78 9.64 -8.03 8.22
C GLY A 78 9.09 -8.89 7.09
N ASN A 79 8.01 -9.64 7.37
CA ASN A 79 7.32 -10.45 6.37
C ASN A 79 6.32 -9.59 5.58
N TYR A 80 6.51 -9.45 4.28
CA TYR A 80 5.63 -8.66 3.42
C TYR A 80 5.54 -9.24 2.01
N LYS A 81 4.47 -8.83 1.30
CA LYS A 81 4.38 -8.91 -0.16
C LYS A 81 4.47 -7.49 -0.68
N LEU A 82 5.47 -7.20 -1.52
CA LEU A 82 5.67 -5.88 -2.10
C LEU A 82 5.06 -5.84 -3.50
N HIS A 83 4.30 -4.78 -3.79
CA HIS A 83 3.82 -4.45 -5.12
C HIS A 83 4.43 -3.10 -5.52
N VAL A 84 5.06 -3.06 -6.70
CA VAL A 84 5.63 -1.84 -7.30
C VAL A 84 5.35 -1.87 -8.80
N GLU A 85 4.99 -0.72 -9.35
CA GLU A 85 4.94 -0.48 -10.80
C GLU A 85 6.08 0.47 -11.18
N TRP A 86 6.71 0.27 -12.34
CA TRP A 86 7.82 1.11 -12.80
C TRP A 86 7.84 1.27 -14.32
N ARG A 87 8.48 2.34 -14.78
CA ARG A 87 8.81 2.64 -16.19
C ARG A 87 10.18 3.32 -16.26
N TRP A 88 10.83 3.26 -17.41
CA TRP A 88 12.08 3.95 -17.71
C TRP A 88 11.86 5.18 -18.59
#